data_AF-A0A5M8EBN4-F1
#
_entry.id   AF-A0A5M8EBN4-F1
#
_cell.length_a   1.000
_cell.length_b   1.000
_cell.length_c   1.000
_cell.angle_alpha   90.00
_cell.angle_beta   90.00
_cell.angle_gamma   90.00
#
_symmetry.space_group_name_H-M   'P 1'
#
loop_
_entity.id
_entity.type
_entity.pdbx_description
1 polymer ?
#
loop_
_entity_poly.entity_id
_entity_poly.type
_entity_poly.pdbx_seq_one_letter_code
_entity_poly.pdbx_strand_id
1 'polypeptide(L)' 'MQKWQITFVDDHGVQSVEQFTCEQKPSLEDAAHMIRNKLVPVAAELNLNDLEGRKPEPTVKILKDQNSIQILDISPAV' A
#
# COMPACT_ATOMS: atom_id res chain seq x y z
N MET A 1 5.34 19.17 -3.69
CA MET A 1 4.46 17.99 -3.79
C MET A 1 4.73 17.30 -5.13
N GLN A 2 5.28 16.09 -5.11
CA GLN A 2 5.54 15.28 -6.30
C GLN A 2 4.49 14.16 -6.36
N LYS A 3 4.08 13.77 -7.57
CA LYS A 3 3.24 12.58 -7.73
C LYS A 3 4.15 11.36 -7.75
N TRP A 4 3.75 10.33 -7.03
CA TRP A 4 4.39 9.03 -6.98
C TRP A 4 3.39 8.01 -7.48
N GLN A 5 3.84 7.13 -8.36
CA GLN A 5 3.04 6.00 -8.81
C GLN A 5 3.48 4.74 -8.09
N ILE A 6 2.50 4.00 -7.60
CA ILE A 6 2.68 2.73 -6.91
C ILE A 6 2.10 1.67 -7.81
N THR A 7 2.96 0.78 -8.28
CA THR A 7 2.57 -0.39 -9.05
C THR A 7 2.37 -1.55 -8.08
N PHE A 8 1.22 -2.20 -8.13
CA PHE A 8 0.90 -3.36 -7.30
C PHE A 8 0.09 -4.38 -8.10
N VAL A 9 0.06 -5.61 -7.63
CA VAL A 9 -0.81 -6.66 -8.14
C VAL A 9 -1.90 -6.93 -7.12
N ASP A 10 -3.14 -7.10 -7.56
CA ASP A 10 -4.31 -7.41 -6.72
C ASP A 10 -4.54 -8.93 -6.58
N ASP A 11 -5.53 -9.37 -5.80
CA ASP A 11 -5.85 -10.80 -5.55
C ASP A 11 -6.07 -11.59 -6.84
N HIS A 12 -6.61 -10.92 -7.86
CA HIS A 12 -6.85 -11.50 -9.17
C HIS A 12 -5.59 -11.64 -10.04
N GLY A 13 -4.41 -11.27 -9.54
CA GLY A 13 -3.18 -11.23 -10.32
C GLY A 13 -3.12 -10.07 -11.32
N VAL A 14 -4.04 -9.10 -11.20
CA VAL A 14 -4.11 -7.93 -12.09
C VAL A 14 -3.18 -6.85 -11.58
N GLN A 15 -2.26 -6.41 -12.44
CA GLN A 15 -1.36 -5.31 -12.14
C GLN A 15 -2.08 -3.97 -12.31
N SER A 16 -2.10 -3.18 -11.24
CA SER A 16 -2.70 -1.85 -11.16
C SER A 16 -1.65 -0.83 -10.76
N VAL A 17 -1.82 0.42 -11.22
CA VAL A 17 -0.92 1.52 -10.92
C VAL A 17 -1.74 2.67 -10.35
N GLU A 18 -1.41 3.09 -9.13
CA GLU A 18 -2.09 4.18 -8.45
C GLU A 18 -1.16 5.35 -8.18
N GLN A 19 -1.63 6.56 -8.46
CA GLN A 19 -0.86 7.79 -8.27
C GLN A 19 -1.27 8.51 -6.99
N PHE A 20 -0.28 8.84 -6.17
CA PHE A 20 -0.44 9.56 -4.91
C PHE A 20 0.45 10.80 -4.87
N THR A 21 -0.03 11.85 -4.21
CA THR A 21 0.72 13.08 -4.04
C THR A 21 1.49 13.01 -2.73
N CYS A 22 2.81 12.84 -2.79
CA CYS A 22 3.69 12.82 -1.62
C CYS A 22 4.83 13.83 -1.78
N GLU A 23 5.28 14.41 -0.68
CA GLU A 23 6.42 15.34 -0.71
C GLU A 23 7.75 14.61 -0.90
N GLN A 24 7.83 13.36 -0.44
CA GLN A 24 9.01 12.51 -0.48
C GLN A 24 8.64 11.13 -1.05
N LYS A 25 9.64 10.33 -1.42
CA LYS A 25 9.41 8.94 -1.87
C LYS A 25 8.74 8.15 -0.74
N PRO A 26 7.51 7.64 -0.93
CA PRO A 26 6.85 6.85 0.11
C PRO A 26 7.61 5.54 0.31
N SER A 27 7.65 5.08 1.56
CA SER A 27 8.17 3.76 1.90
C SER A 27 7.20 2.68 1.44
N LEU A 28 7.62 1.41 1.41
CA LEU A 28 6.71 0.30 1.13
C LEU A 28 5.51 0.28 2.10
N GLU A 29 5.74 0.63 3.37
CA GLU A 29 4.70 0.73 4.39
C GLU A 29 3.70 1.87 4.12
N ASP A 30 4.18 3.08 3.80
CA ASP A 30 3.33 4.21 3.37
C ASP A 30 2.53 3.86 2.13
N ALA A 31 3.18 3.26 1.14
CA ALA A 31 2.56 2.78 -0.08
C ALA A 31 1.44 1.78 0.21
N ALA A 32 1.69 0.80 1.09
CA ALA A 32 0.68 -0.17 1.48
C ALA A 32 -0.48 0.50 2.22
N HIS A 33 -0.22 1.48 3.09
CA HIS A 33 -1.27 2.27 3.75
C HIS A 33 -2.16 2.99 2.74
N MET A 34 -1.56 3.66 1.76
CA MET A 34 -2.29 4.40 0.74
C MET A 34 -3.13 3.48 -0.15
N ILE A 35 -2.55 2.37 -0.60
CA ILE A 35 -3.26 1.35 -1.41
C ILE A 35 -4.41 0.73 -0.59
N ARG A 36 -4.17 0.35 0.66
CA ARG A 36 -5.20 -0.20 1.56
C ARG A 36 -6.35 0.78 1.73
N ASN A 37 -6.06 2.04 2.02
CA ASN A 37 -7.07 3.06 2.23
C ASN A 37 -7.93 3.31 0.98
N LYS A 38 -7.34 3.13 -0.21
CA LYS A 38 -8.03 3.36 -1.48
C LYS A 38 -8.84 2.17 -1.98
N LEU A 39 -8.27 0.96 -1.93
CA LEU A 39 -8.91 -0.25 -2.47
C LEU A 39 -9.83 -0.93 -1.46
N VAL A 40 -9.49 -0.86 -0.18
CA VAL A 40 -10.24 -1.50 0.90
C VAL A 40 -10.43 -0.53 2.06
N PRO A 41 -11.23 0.53 1.87
CA PRO A 41 -11.54 1.48 2.94
C PRO A 41 -12.12 0.78 4.18
N VAL A 42 -12.90 -0.29 3.98
CA VAL A 42 -13.43 -1.11 5.08
C VAL A 42 -12.30 -1.83 5.86
N ALA A 43 -11.26 -2.29 5.16
CA ALA A 43 -10.07 -2.79 5.84
C ALA A 43 -9.31 -1.64 6.50
N ALA A 44 -9.22 -0.46 5.89
CA ALA A 44 -8.60 0.71 6.50
C ALA A 44 -9.20 1.06 7.87
N GLU A 45 -10.53 0.88 8.03
CA GLU A 45 -11.24 1.02 9.30
C GLU A 45 -10.96 -0.10 10.31
N LEU A 46 -10.61 -1.32 9.83
CA LEU A 46 -10.06 -2.38 10.68
C LEU A 46 -8.68 -1.93 11.16
N ASN A 47 -8.73 -1.35 12.36
CA ASN A 47 -7.60 -0.73 13.02
C ASN A 47 -6.47 -1.74 13.23
N LEU A 48 -5.29 -1.42 12.67
CA LEU A 48 -4.07 -2.24 12.76
C LEU A 48 -3.34 -2.11 14.10
N ASN A 49 -3.99 -1.53 15.13
CA ASN A 49 -3.45 -1.27 16.47
C ASN A 49 -2.80 -2.51 17.13
N ASP A 50 -3.13 -3.73 16.70
CA ASP A 50 -2.55 -4.96 17.26
C ASP A 50 -1.18 -5.35 16.66
N LEU A 51 -0.76 -4.70 15.57
CA LEU A 51 0.43 -5.08 14.79
C LEU A 51 1.53 -4.01 14.78
N GLU A 52 1.21 -2.77 15.16
CA GLU A 52 2.19 -1.71 15.39
C GLU A 52 3.14 -2.13 16.52
N GLY A 53 4.40 -2.40 16.16
CA GLY A 53 5.46 -2.82 17.10
C GLY A 53 5.78 -4.32 17.13
N ARG A 54 5.06 -5.18 16.38
CA ARG A 54 5.34 -6.63 16.34
C ARG A 54 6.11 -7.11 15.11
N LYS A 55 6.04 -6.40 13.98
CA LYS A 55 6.72 -6.78 12.73
C LYS A 55 7.19 -5.53 11.98
N PRO A 56 8.33 -5.57 11.27
CA PRO A 56 8.64 -4.56 10.26
C PRO A 56 7.58 -4.64 9.15
N GLU A 57 7.05 -3.49 8.72
CA GLU A 57 6.13 -3.39 7.59
C GLU A 57 4.81 -4.18 7.77
N PRO A 58 4.08 -3.99 8.89
CA PRO A 58 2.88 -4.77 9.20
C PRO A 58 1.82 -4.60 8.12
N THR A 59 1.64 -3.39 7.61
CA THR A 59 0.64 -3.07 6.59
C THR A 59 0.94 -3.75 5.26
N VAL A 60 2.20 -3.80 4.82
CA VAL A 60 2.60 -4.50 3.58
C VAL A 60 2.25 -5.99 3.69
N LYS A 61 2.56 -6.59 4.84
CA LYS A 61 2.31 -8.00 5.08
C LYS A 61 0.82 -8.32 5.11
N ILE A 62 0.02 -7.48 5.74
CA ILE A 62 -1.45 -7.61 5.78
C ILE A 62 -2.05 -7.43 4.40
N LEU A 63 -1.60 -6.43 3.65
CA LEU A 63 -2.04 -6.20 2.27
C LEU A 63 -1.88 -7.47 1.43
N LYS A 64 -0.75 -8.16 1.61
CA LYS A 64 -0.46 -9.42 0.92
C LYS A 64 -1.21 -10.62 1.50
N ASP A 65 -1.32 -10.74 2.82
CA ASP A 65 -1.85 -11.93 3.49
C ASP A 65 -3.39 -11.94 3.54
N GLN A 66 -4.01 -10.78 3.76
CA GLN A 66 -5.46 -10.64 3.88
C GLN A 66 -6.13 -10.23 2.57
N ASN A 67 -5.44 -9.46 1.72
CA ASN A 67 -6.01 -8.93 0.49
C ASN A 67 -5.34 -9.49 -0.77
N SER A 68 -4.31 -10.33 -0.63
CA SER A 68 -3.52 -10.84 -1.76
C SER A 68 -2.92 -9.74 -2.65
N ILE A 69 -2.78 -8.52 -2.11
CA ILE A 69 -2.23 -7.38 -2.84
C ILE A 69 -0.74 -7.26 -2.55
N GLN A 70 0.09 -7.14 -3.58
CA GLN A 70 1.53 -6.99 -3.44
C GLN A 70 2.05 -5.79 -4.23
N ILE A 71 2.74 -4.88 -3.54
CA ILE A 71 3.44 -3.76 -4.17
C ILE A 71 4.66 -4.29 -4.93
N LEU A 72 4.78 -3.88 -6.19
CA LEU A 72 5.84 -4.27 -7.11
C LEU A 72 6.89 -3.17 -7.25
N ASP A 73 6.45 -1.91 -7.42
CA ASP A 73 7.36 -0.79 -7.64
C ASP A 73 6.79 0.54 -7.13
N ILE A 74 7.68 1.42 -6.68
CA ILE A 74 7.36 2.79 -6.26
C ILE A 74 8.30 3.75 -6.99
N SER A 75 7.73 4.45 -7.96
CA SER A 75 8.45 5.36 -8.85
C SER A 75 7.80 6.74 -8.88
N PRO A 76 8.56 7.82 -9.17
CA PRO A 76 7.95 9.12 -9.40
C PRO A 76 7.03 9.03 -10.63
N ALA A 77 5.83 9.61 -10.52
CA ALA A 77 4.95 9.75 -11.66
C ALA A 77 5.48 10.87 -12.56
N VAL A 78 5.61 10.56 -13.85
CA VAL A 78 6.09 11.47 -14.91
C VAL A 78 5.04 12.49 -15.31
#